data_AF-A0A1Q4YX76-F1
#
_entry.id   AF-A0A1Q4YX76-F1
#
_cell.length_a   1.000
_cell.length_b   1.000
_cell.length_c   1.000
_cell.angle_alpha   90.00
_cell.angle_beta   90.00
_cell.angle_gamma   90.00
#
_symmetry.space_group_name_H-M   'P 1'
#
loop_
_entity.id
_entity.type
_entity.pdbx_description
1 polymer ?
#
loop_
_entity_poly.entity_id
_entity_poly.type
_entity_poly.pdbx_seq_one_letter_code
_entity_poly.pdbx_strand_id
1 'polypeptide(L)'
;MRAALIPEEAAEFDREWREVMARATESLDLTELFETLESWRFVARITAAQGAEAHRALYRRAAAKLTGEQVPADEPLATTKARLGLG
;
A
#
# COMPACT_ATOMS: atom_id res chain seq x y z
N MET A 1 4.28 8.75 9.47
CA MET A 1 3.81 7.55 8.76
C MET A 1 4.09 7.68 7.26
N ARG A 2 3.39 8.56 6.53
CA ARG A 2 3.53 8.72 5.07
C ARG A 2 4.98 8.79 4.55
N ALA A 3 5.87 9.50 5.25
CA ALA A 3 7.28 9.62 4.88
C ALA A 3 8.09 8.31 4.91
N ALA A 4 7.59 7.26 5.57
CA ALA A 4 8.20 5.94 5.61
C ALA A 4 7.67 5.00 4.52
N LEU A 5 6.63 5.40 3.78
CA LEU A 5 6.10 4.64 2.65
C LEU A 5 7.03 4.79 1.44
N ILE A 6 6.98 3.81 0.54
CA ILE A 6 7.56 3.97 -0.80
C ILE A 6 6.70 4.95 -1.63
N PRO A 7 7.25 5.59 -2.67
CA PRO A 7 6.52 6.58 -3.47
C PRO A 7 5.17 6.10 -4.01
N GLU A 8 5.08 4.84 -4.44
CA GLU A 8 3.88 4.22 -4.98
C GLU A 8 2.76 4.15 -3.92
N GLU A 9 3.10 3.68 -2.73
CA GLU A 9 2.18 3.58 -1.59
C GLU A 9 1.83 4.95 -1.00
N ALA A 10 2.75 5.91 -1.02
CA ALA A 10 2.46 7.28 -0.60
C ALA A 10 1.41 7.93 -1.52
N ALA A 11 1.44 7.64 -2.81
CA ALA A 11 0.44 8.12 -3.76
C ALA A 11 -0.92 7.46 -3.54
N GLU A 12 -0.95 6.16 -3.23
CA GLU A 12 -2.18 5.46 -2.85
C GLU A 12 -2.77 6.01 -1.55
N PHE A 13 -1.95 6.19 -0.52
CA PHE A 13 -2.33 6.81 0.75
C PHE A 13 -2.96 8.19 0.53
N ASP A 14 -2.35 9.06 -0.28
CA ASP A 14 -2.89 10.41 -0.52
C ASP A 14 -4.25 10.38 -1.20
N ARG A 15 -4.49 9.39 -2.06
CA ARG A 15 -5.76 9.20 -2.75
C ARG A 15 -6.84 8.77 -1.77
N GLU A 16 -6.59 7.68 -1.04
CA GLU A 16 -7.52 7.14 -0.06
C GLU A 16 -7.80 8.15 1.07
N TRP A 17 -6.75 8.83 1.55
CA TRP A 17 -6.87 9.89 2.57
C TRP A 17 -7.83 11.00 2.14
N ARG A 18 -7.72 11.47 0.88
CA ARG A 18 -8.64 12.48 0.35
C ARG A 18 -10.08 11.99 0.29
N GLU A 19 -10.28 10.73 -0.09
CA GLU A 19 -11.60 10.11 -0.19
C GLU A 19 -12.27 9.92 1.18
N VAL A 20 -11.54 9.38 2.18
CA VAL A 20 -12.08 9.16 3.54
C VAL A 20 -12.32 10.49 4.27
N MET A 21 -11.46 11.49 4.06
CA MET A 21 -11.65 12.83 4.65
C MET A 21 -12.92 13.51 4.11
N ALA A 22 -13.22 13.34 2.82
CA ALA A 22 -14.44 13.86 2.23
C ALA A 22 -15.68 13.21 2.88
N ARG A 23 -15.70 11.87 2.94
CA ARG A 23 -16.80 11.13 3.58
C ARG A 23 -16.98 11.50 5.06
N ALA A 24 -15.89 11.56 5.81
CA ALA A 24 -15.90 11.93 7.22
C ALA A 24 -16.42 13.35 7.46
N THR A 25 -16.14 14.29 6.54
CA THR A 25 -16.67 15.66 6.62
C THR A 25 -18.18 15.70 6.37
N GLU A 26 -18.67 14.87 5.45
CA GLU A 26 -20.09 14.76 5.12
C GLU A 26 -20.89 14.06 6.24
N SER A 27 -20.36 12.99 6.81
CA SER A 27 -21.05 12.17 7.82
C SER A 27 -20.81 12.62 9.26
N LEU A 28 -19.75 13.40 9.51
CA LEU A 28 -19.19 13.69 10.83
C LEU A 28 -18.77 12.42 11.61
N ASP A 29 -18.56 11.30 10.92
CA ASP A 29 -18.05 10.06 11.46
C ASP A 29 -16.58 9.89 11.07
N LEU A 30 -15.72 9.70 12.09
CA LEU A 30 -14.27 9.55 11.91
C LEU A 30 -13.80 8.09 11.90
N THR A 31 -14.72 7.13 12.03
CA THR A 31 -14.38 5.71 12.16
C THR A 31 -13.52 5.22 11.00
N GLU A 32 -13.97 5.42 9.77
CA GLU A 32 -13.24 5.03 8.56
C GLU A 32 -11.87 5.72 8.46
N LEU A 33 -11.78 6.99 8.84
CA LEU A 33 -10.53 7.75 8.85
C LEU A 33 -9.49 7.10 9.79
N PHE A 34 -9.91 6.68 10.99
CA PHE A 34 -9.00 6.01 11.92
C PHE A 34 -8.59 4.62 11.43
N GLU A 35 -9.51 3.86 10.84
CA GLU A 35 -9.22 2.54 10.27
C GLU A 35 -8.21 2.61 9.12
N THR A 36 -8.38 3.58 8.21
CA THR A 36 -7.42 3.86 7.13
C THR A 36 -6.05 4.23 7.71
N LEU A 37 -5.99 5.12 8.72
CA LEU A 37 -4.72 5.49 9.35
C LEU A 37 -3.99 4.31 9.99
N GLU A 38 -4.71 3.43 10.69
CA GLU A 38 -4.11 2.24 11.31
C GLU A 38 -3.56 1.27 10.27
N SER A 39 -4.30 1.04 9.18
CA SER A 39 -3.86 0.21 8.07
C SER A 39 -2.57 0.74 7.44
N TRP A 40 -2.50 2.04 7.15
CA TRP A 40 -1.29 2.63 6.58
C TRP A 40 -0.13 2.72 7.58
N ARG A 41 -0.40 2.87 8.89
CA ARG A 41 0.63 2.76 9.94
C ARG A 41 1.25 1.36 9.97
N PHE A 42 0.49 0.32 9.69
CA PHE A 42 1.04 -1.03 9.59
C PHE A 42 1.98 -1.17 8.39
N VAL A 43 1.56 -0.71 7.21
CA VAL A 43 2.40 -0.72 6.00
C VAL A 43 3.71 0.04 6.24
N ALA A 44 3.63 1.29 6.72
CA ALA A 44 4.81 2.11 6.98
C ALA A 44 5.77 1.49 8.00
N ARG A 45 5.28 0.76 9.00
CA ARG A 45 6.12 0.03 9.97
C ARG A 45 6.90 -1.09 9.29
N ILE A 46 6.26 -1.85 8.40
CA ILE A 46 6.92 -2.91 7.62
C ILE A 46 7.98 -2.29 6.70
N THR A 47 7.60 -1.25 5.94
CA THR A 47 8.51 -0.56 5.01
C THR A 47 9.72 0.02 5.74
N ALA A 48 9.52 0.66 6.89
CA ALA A 48 10.61 1.22 7.70
C ALA A 48 11.54 0.13 8.27
N ALA A 49 11.00 -1.01 8.69
CA ALA A 49 11.79 -2.10 9.26
C ALA A 49 12.59 -2.87 8.21
N GLN A 50 12.04 -3.03 7.00
CA GLN A 50 12.64 -3.87 5.96
C GLN A 50 13.41 -3.05 4.89
N GLY A 51 13.07 -1.78 4.73
CA GLY A 51 13.55 -0.92 3.65
C GLY A 51 12.72 -1.05 2.38
N ALA A 52 12.75 0.00 1.56
CA ALA A 52 11.90 0.14 0.36
C ALA A 52 12.04 -1.02 -0.63
N GLU A 53 13.26 -1.48 -0.91
CA GLU A 53 13.48 -2.53 -1.91
C GLU A 53 13.08 -3.92 -1.41
N ALA A 54 13.34 -4.22 -0.13
CA ALA A 54 12.89 -5.47 0.47
C ALA A 54 11.35 -5.55 0.53
N HIS A 55 10.70 -4.40 0.79
CA HIS A 55 9.25 -4.28 0.75
C HIS A 55 8.68 -4.53 -0.66
N ARG A 56 9.26 -3.92 -1.72
CA ARG A 56 8.87 -4.25 -3.11
C ARG A 56 9.11 -5.71 -3.46
N ALA A 57 10.22 -6.28 -3.00
CA ALA A 57 10.53 -7.69 -3.21
C ALA A 57 9.52 -8.64 -2.55
N LEU A 58 8.89 -8.24 -1.43
CA LEU A 58 7.84 -9.02 -0.78
C LEU A 58 6.64 -9.22 -1.72
N TYR A 59 6.17 -8.16 -2.39
CA TYR A 59 5.09 -8.25 -3.37
C TYR A 59 5.47 -9.15 -4.54
N ARG A 60 6.67 -8.99 -5.11
CA ARG A 60 7.15 -9.84 -6.21
C ARG A 60 7.19 -11.31 -5.83
N ARG A 61 7.68 -11.64 -4.62
CA ARG A 61 7.70 -13.01 -4.10
C ARG A 61 6.30 -13.58 -3.90
N ALA A 62 5.39 -12.79 -3.36
CA ALA A 62 3.99 -13.20 -3.18
C ALA A 62 3.31 -13.46 -4.53
N ALA A 63 3.49 -12.55 -5.50
CA ALA A 63 2.92 -12.67 -6.83
C ALA A 63 3.50 -13.87 -7.59
N ALA A 64 4.82 -14.10 -7.50
CA ALA A 64 5.46 -15.28 -8.08
C ALA A 64 4.94 -16.58 -7.47
N LYS A 65 4.73 -16.62 -6.15
CA LYS A 65 4.16 -17.79 -5.46
C LYS A 65 2.71 -18.04 -5.88
N LEU A 66 1.91 -16.99 -6.05
CA LEU A 66 0.50 -17.11 -6.44
C LEU A 66 0.31 -17.54 -7.89
N THR A 67 1.12 -16.98 -8.80
CA THR A 67 0.99 -17.20 -10.26
C THR A 67 1.81 -18.37 -10.76
N GLY A 68 2.85 -18.79 -10.03
CA GLY A 68 3.83 -19.76 -10.51
C GLY A 68 4.86 -19.19 -11.50
N GLU A 69 4.78 -17.88 -11.80
CA GLU A 69 5.64 -17.19 -12.76
C GLU A 69 6.73 -16.38 -12.05
N GLN A 70 7.86 -16.16 -12.72
CA GLN A 70 8.85 -15.21 -12.24
C GLN A 70 8.36 -13.78 -12.48
N VAL A 71 8.39 -12.94 -11.44
CA VAL A 71 8.08 -11.51 -11.55
C VAL A 71 9.37 -10.70 -11.76
N PRO A 72 9.52 -9.96 -12.87
CA PRO A 72 10.68 -9.12 -13.14
C PRO A 72 10.93 -8.07 -12.05
N ALA A 73 12.19 -7.71 -11.82
CA ALA A 73 12.55 -6.72 -10.80
C ALA A 73 12.08 -5.30 -11.18
N ASP A 74 12.02 -5.00 -12.47
CA ASP A 74 11.58 -3.73 -13.06
C ASP A 74 10.08 -3.67 -13.36
N GLU A 75 9.31 -4.74 -13.06
CA GLU A 75 7.85 -4.70 -13.17
C GLU A 75 7.30 -3.60 -12.24
N PRO A 76 6.43 -2.70 -12.74
CA PRO A 76 5.79 -1.69 -11.90
C PRO A 76 5.03 -2.33 -10.74
N LEU A 77 5.18 -1.77 -9.54
CA LEU A 77 4.54 -2.33 -8.34
C LEU A 77 3.02 -2.47 -8.48
N ALA A 78 2.36 -1.53 -9.16
CA ALA A 78 0.93 -1.59 -9.43
C ALA A 78 0.54 -2.87 -10.21
N THR A 79 1.35 -3.27 -11.19
CA THR A 79 1.15 -4.51 -11.96
C THR A 79 1.35 -5.73 -11.06
N THR A 80 2.39 -5.74 -10.23
CA THR A 80 2.62 -6.84 -9.27
C THR A 80 1.48 -6.95 -8.25
N LYS A 81 0.95 -5.82 -7.76
CA LYS A 81 -0.21 -5.78 -6.85
C LYS A 81 -1.50 -6.22 -7.52
N ALA A 82 -1.73 -5.88 -8.79
CA ALA A 82 -2.87 -6.37 -9.55
C ALA A 82 -2.88 -7.91 -9.67
N ARG A 83 -1.71 -8.55 -9.84
CA ARG A 83 -1.57 -10.02 -9.80
C ARG A 83 -2.04 -10.63 -8.46
N LEU A 84 -1.96 -9.85 -7.38
CA LEU A 84 -2.35 -10.24 -6.03
C LEU A 84 -3.79 -9.84 -5.67
N GLY A 85 -4.53 -9.18 -6.58
CA GLY A 85 -5.85 -8.61 -6.27
C GLY A 85 -5.78 -7.39 -5.34
N LEU A 86 -4.64 -6.69 -5.30
CA LEU A 86 -4.37 -5.51 -4.47
C LEU A 86 -4.30 -4.20 -5.29
N GLY A 87 -4.86 -4.21 -6.51
CA GLY A 87 -4.82 -3.10 -7.46
C GLY A 87 -6.07 -2.24 -7.45
#